data_AF-A0A521PG64-F1
#
_entry.id   AF-A0A521PG64-F1
#
_cell.length_a   1.000
_cell.length_b   1.000
_cell.length_c   1.000
_cell.angle_alpha   90.00
_cell.angle_beta   90.00
_cell.angle_gamma   90.00
#
_symmetry.space_group_name_H-M   'P 1'
#
loop_
_entity.id
_entity.type
_entity.pdbx_description
1 polymer ?
#
loop_
_entity_poly.entity_id
_entity_poly.type
_entity_poly.pdbx_seq_one_letter_code
_entity_poly.pdbx_strand_id
1 'polypeptide(L)' 'MSDLSPSAGSVRADQLNGGCFCVGVDQTALAAALDRETGIPGFAADLAETHPWLFARSPVFLPAETLDRMMAVVAA' A
#
# COMPACT_ATOMS: atom_id res chain seq x y z
N MET A 1 25.93 -6.08 13.87
CA MET A 1 25.27 -5.02 13.09
C MET A 1 25.24 -5.52 11.67
N SER A 2 24.16 -6.20 11.29
CA SER A 2 24.07 -6.89 9.99
C SER A 2 24.07 -5.85 8.87
N ASP A 3 24.79 -6.19 7.80
CA ASP A 3 24.93 -5.42 6.58
C ASP A 3 23.54 -4.98 6.07
N LEU A 4 23.24 -3.68 6.13
CA LEU A 4 21.99 -3.09 5.62
C LEU A 4 22.09 -2.83 4.10
N SER A 5 22.92 -3.59 3.40
CA SER A 5 23.04 -3.45 1.96
C SER A 5 21.74 -3.90 1.30
N PRO A 6 21.11 -3.07 0.46
CA PRO A 6 19.84 -3.39 -0.17
C PRO A 6 19.98 -4.64 -1.05
N SER A 7 19.02 -5.55 -0.95
CA SER A 7 18.97 -6.74 -1.79
C SER A 7 18.68 -6.36 -3.24
N ALA A 8 19.01 -7.25 -4.18
CA ALA A 8 18.61 -7.06 -5.57
C ALA A 8 17.08 -6.91 -5.73
N GLY A 9 16.30 -7.55 -4.83
CA GLY A 9 14.85 -7.41 -4.77
C GLY A 9 14.40 -6.01 -4.35
N SER A 10 15.03 -5.43 -3.32
CA SER A 10 14.73 -4.06 -2.87
C SER A 10 15.09 -3.02 -3.92
N VAL A 11 16.27 -3.13 -4.54
CA VAL A 11 16.69 -2.21 -5.62
C VAL A 11 15.70 -2.23 -6.79
N ARG A 12 15.20 -3.42 -7.18
CA ARG A 12 14.23 -3.53 -8.27
C ARG A 12 12.85 -2.98 -7.88
N ALA A 13 12.40 -3.23 -6.66
CA ALA A 13 11.14 -2.69 -6.15
C ALA A 13 11.17 -1.16 -6.14
N ASP A 14 12.25 -0.54 -5.67
CA ASP A 14 12.41 0.92 -5.66
C ASP A 14 12.36 1.52 -7.06
N GLN A 15 13.01 0.89 -8.04
CA GLN A 15 12.95 1.33 -9.44
C GLN A 15 11.53 1.28 -10.01
N LEU A 16 10.77 0.21 -9.71
CA LEU A 16 9.39 0.07 -10.17
C LEU A 16 8.45 1.04 -9.46
N ASN A 17 8.66 1.29 -8.16
CA ASN A 17 7.91 2.26 -7.36
C ASN A 17 8.15 3.71 -7.82
N GLY A 18 9.26 4.00 -8.49
CA GLY A 18 9.53 5.30 -9.13
C GLY A 18 8.82 5.50 -10.47
N GLY A 19 8.14 4.49 -11.01
CA GLY A 19 7.41 4.57 -12.27
C GLY A 19 6.09 5.35 -12.17
N CYS A 20 5.68 5.98 -13.27
CA CYS A 20 4.34 6.56 -13.38
C CYS A 20 3.35 5.50 -13.89
N PHE A 21 2.22 5.35 -13.19
CA PHE A 21 1.14 4.43 -13.57
C PHE A 21 -0.13 5.23 -13.85
N CYS A 22 -0.59 5.20 -15.11
CA CYS A 22 -1.72 6.01 -15.58
C CYS A 22 -3.09 5.47 -15.15
N VAL A 23 -3.14 4.27 -14.57
CA VAL A 23 -4.35 3.65 -14.02
C VAL A 23 -4.10 3.38 -12.56
N GLY A 24 -4.93 3.98 -11.71
CA GLY A 24 -4.87 3.89 -10.26
C GLY A 24 -6.24 3.66 -9.66
N VAL A 25 -6.30 3.58 -8.33
CA VAL A 25 -7.57 3.45 -7.61
C VAL A 25 -8.42 4.71 -7.82
N ASP A 26 -9.66 4.54 -8.27
CA ASP A 26 -10.65 5.62 -8.30
C ASP A 26 -11.02 5.98 -6.86
N GLN A 27 -10.53 7.14 -6.41
CA GLN A 27 -10.69 7.59 -5.03
C GLN A 27 -12.13 7.95 -4.68
N THR A 28 -12.92 8.39 -5.66
CA THR A 28 -14.34 8.70 -5.44
C THR A 28 -15.13 7.41 -5.26
N ALA A 29 -14.89 6.43 -6.15
CA ALA A 29 -15.52 5.12 -6.05
C ALA A 29 -15.11 4.40 -4.75
N LEU A 30 -13.83 4.50 -4.37
CA LEU A 30 -13.32 3.95 -3.12
C LEU A 30 -13.99 4.59 -1.89
N ALA A 31 -14.04 5.93 -1.83
CA ALA A 31 -14.65 6.62 -0.69
C ALA A 31 -16.13 6.25 -0.53
N ALA A 32 -16.88 6.23 -1.64
CA ALA A 32 -18.27 5.80 -1.64
C ALA A 32 -18.44 4.33 -1.23
N ALA A 33 -17.48 3.46 -1.58
CA ALA A 33 -17.48 2.08 -1.12
C ALA A 33 -17.21 1.97 0.39
N LEU A 34 -16.21 2.67 0.92
CA LEU A 34 -15.86 2.63 2.33
C LEU A 34 -17.02 3.10 3.23
N ASP A 35 -17.65 4.22 2.89
CA ASP A 35 -18.82 4.71 3.66
C ASP A 35 -19.99 3.72 3.61
N ARG A 36 -20.24 3.11 2.44
CA ARG A 36 -21.31 2.12 2.25
C ARG A 36 -21.05 0.83 3.05
N GLU A 37 -19.85 0.25 2.91
CA GLU A 37 -19.55 -1.06 3.52
C GLU A 37 -19.42 -0.97 5.04
N THR A 38 -19.00 0.18 5.57
CA THR A 38 -18.92 0.40 7.02
C THR A 38 -20.24 0.85 7.63
N GLY A 39 -21.13 1.46 6.83
CA GLY A 39 -22.36 2.09 7.31
C GLY A 39 -22.13 3.34 8.17
N ILE A 40 -20.90 3.85 8.22
CA ILE A 40 -20.50 5.02 9.01
C ILE A 40 -20.35 6.21 8.04
N PRO A 41 -21.23 7.22 8.09
CA PRO A 41 -21.10 8.40 7.24
C PRO A 41 -19.80 9.14 7.52
N GLY A 42 -19.03 9.44 6.47
CA GLY A 42 -17.77 10.18 6.59
C GLY A 42 -16.56 9.34 7.00
N PHE A 43 -16.72 8.02 7.18
CA PHE A 43 -15.62 7.13 7.53
C PHE A 43 -14.44 7.22 6.56
N ALA A 44 -14.71 7.31 5.26
CA ALA A 44 -13.66 7.45 4.25
C ALA A 44 -12.83 8.73 4.44
N ALA A 45 -13.46 9.83 4.85
CA ALA A 45 -12.77 11.11 5.08
C ALA A 45 -11.86 11.03 6.32
N ASP A 46 -12.39 10.51 7.44
CA ASP A 46 -11.62 10.33 8.68
C ASP A 46 -10.44 9.36 8.47
N LEU A 47 -10.66 8.30 7.69
CA LEU A 47 -9.62 7.34 7.36
C LEU A 47 -8.54 7.94 6.45
N ALA A 48 -8.92 8.78 5.48
CA ALA A 48 -7.98 9.47 4.61
C ALA A 48 -7.13 10.50 5.37
N GLU A 49 -7.69 11.15 6.39
CA GLU A 49 -6.96 12.09 7.26
C GLU A 49 -5.91 11.37 8.11
N THR A 50 -6.29 10.25 8.71
CA THR A 50 -5.43 9.50 9.64
C THR A 50 -4.43 8.57 8.93
N HIS A 51 -4.79 8.07 7.75
CA HIS A 51 -4.00 7.09 6.98
C HIS A 51 -3.88 7.50 5.50
N PRO A 52 -3.21 8.62 5.18
CA PRO A 52 -3.17 9.19 3.83
C PRO A 52 -2.56 8.27 2.76
N TRP A 53 -1.84 7.22 3.17
CA TRP A 53 -1.16 6.29 2.28
C TRP A 53 -1.78 4.88 2.24
N LEU A 54 -2.87 4.64 2.97
CA LEU A 54 -3.49 3.32 3.07
C LEU A 54 -3.98 2.80 1.72
N PHE A 55 -4.56 3.69 0.91
CA PHE A 55 -5.01 3.40 -0.45
C PHE A 55 -4.19 4.21 -1.44
N ALA A 56 -2.94 3.77 -1.63
CA ALA A 56 -2.02 4.37 -2.59
C ALA A 56 -2.67 4.47 -3.98
N ARG A 57 -2.50 5.63 -4.62
CA ARG A 57 -2.98 5.86 -5.99
C ARG A 57 -2.20 5.05 -7.02
N SER A 58 -0.95 4.73 -6.72
CA SER A 58 -0.05 3.95 -7.56
C SER A 58 0.11 2.53 -7.01
N PRO A 59 0.43 1.56 -7.87
CA PRO A 59 0.95 0.28 -7.43
C PRO A 59 2.17 0.46 -6.53
N VAL A 60 2.30 -0.39 -5.51
CA VAL A 60 3.50 -0.51 -4.67
C VAL A 60 4.06 -1.92 -4.85
N PHE A 61 5.29 -2.01 -5.33
CA PHE A 61 6.05 -3.23 -5.51
C PHE A 61 6.84 -3.52 -4.23
N LEU A 62 6.82 -4.78 -3.80
CA LEU A 62 7.55 -5.27 -2.65
C LEU A 62 8.56 -6.33 -3.09
N PRO A 63 9.76 -6.38 -2.48
CA PRO A 63 10.67 -7.52 -2.61
C PRO A 63 9.98 -8.79 -2.09
N ALA A 64 10.22 -9.93 -2.76
CA ALA A 64 9.62 -11.21 -2.36
C ALA A 64 9.94 -11.56 -0.89
N GLU A 65 11.18 -11.34 -0.46
CA GLU A 65 11.62 -11.54 0.92
C GLU A 65 10.87 -10.67 1.95
N THR A 66 10.43 -9.47 1.55
CA THR A 66 9.61 -8.60 2.40
C THR A 66 8.21 -9.18 2.54
N LEU A 67 7.63 -9.67 1.44
CA LEU A 67 6.34 -10.34 1.47
C LEU A 67 6.37 -11.60 2.35
N ASP A 68 7.39 -12.43 2.22
CA ASP A 68 7.57 -13.63 3.04
C ASP A 68 7.62 -13.29 4.54
N ARG A 69 8.33 -12.22 4.91
CA ARG A 69 8.38 -11.74 6.30
C ARG A 69 7.02 -11.25 6.78
N MET A 70 6.28 -10.50 5.96
CA MET A 70 4.93 -10.04 6.31
C MET A 70 3.99 -11.23 6.53
N MET A 71 4.05 -12.24 5.65
CA MET A 71 3.24 -13.45 5.77
C MET A 71 3.56 -14.23 7.04
N ALA A 72 4.83 -14.32 7.43
CA ALA A 72 5.24 -14.98 8.67
C ALA A 72 4.65 -14.29 9.92
N VAL A 73 4.54 -12.96 9.91
CA VAL A 73 3.91 -12.19 11.01
C VAL A 73 2.40 -12.43 11.06
N VAL A 74 1.72 -12.45 9.92
CA VAL A 74 0.26 -12.68 9.85
C VAL A 74 -0.12 -14.11 10.25
N ALA A 75 0.76 -15.08 10.02
CA ALA A 75 0.52 -16.49 10.34
C ALA A 75 0.80 -16.86 11.82
N ALA A 76 1.39 -15.96 12.61
CA ALA A 76 1.74 -16.19 14.02
C ALA A 76 0.58 -15.83 14.96
#